data_AF-A0A182JFK5-F1
#
_entry.id   AF-A0A182JFK5-F1
#
_cell.length_a   1.000
_cell.length_b   1.000
_cell.length_c   1.000
_cell.angle_alpha   90.00
_cell.angle_beta   90.00
_cell.angle_gamma   90.00
#
_symmetry.space_group_name_H-M   'P 1'
#
loop_
_entity.id
_entity.type
_entity.pdbx_description
1 polymer ?
#
loop_
_entity_poly.entity_id
_entity_poly.type
_entity_poly.pdbx_seq_one_letter_code
_entity_poly.pdbx_strand_id
1 'polypeptide(L)'
;METKTTRHRQPTDADRHHRFSGDAPQQRITGDGAVINVLVVAPIVLILALLLPACPSVSAQLPLSLQNLVVENVIIEECSLLRHPASVAASMHHGRPHCYFTPPNRTVCFRGIDAKRFAAGGRFNQTRQLILCDWPGRTFDPLVLARLTPRVERFALTGHGLQRLAHDFPALPYLRMVNITGTRLNYTGISAFFELDRLQVLNLRGNELEQIQPYRFRSGHVQVYLQGNLWNCTNDMIWLLKEQSQQYVDKPTLVCKDWKYTGRPVLTAMEYKRVVQESCLHEEIWNCSCHVSYLRLSDDGLSFDPMIMVNCSARGFYQLPQYLPGNTTVLHIAHNKLQSVDSLTTNEHYRSVQDIYMDDNRITSIDILEDTIWLDNFRILSLRGNRLNRIRVYSVEHAMERNPGVGKVYLSNNPWRCGCRFAIRFQRFLRKHESLVADSRNITCYVLNEEDGRKQYQQVLTVTPNDICRPSENNAATFYNTLSIIFASLILLIFTKLAYDYYHYRKYGKLPWLIMKMP
;
A
#
# COMPACT_ATOMS: atom_id res chain seq x y z
N MET A 1 -42.27 49.13 -29.16
CA MET A 1 -40.92 48.55 -29.41
C MET A 1 -40.74 47.35 -28.47
N GLU A 2 -41.42 46.22 -28.65
CA GLU A 2 -41.48 45.32 -29.83
C GLU A 2 -40.17 44.56 -30.01
N THR A 3 -40.06 43.32 -29.53
CA THR A 3 -40.60 42.04 -30.07
C THR A 3 -39.88 41.52 -31.32
N LYS A 4 -39.24 40.34 -31.21
CA LYS A 4 -39.77 39.09 -31.81
C LYS A 4 -39.03 37.80 -31.41
N THR A 5 -39.84 36.75 -31.34
CA THR A 5 -39.54 35.31 -31.43
C THR A 5 -38.67 34.93 -32.65
N THR A 6 -37.97 33.78 -32.68
CA THR A 6 -38.56 32.47 -33.06
C THR A 6 -37.90 31.22 -32.44
N ARG A 7 -38.68 30.12 -32.40
CA ARG A 7 -38.24 28.73 -32.16
C ARG A 7 -37.96 28.03 -33.49
N HIS A 8 -37.22 26.92 -33.48
CA HIS A 8 -37.56 25.64 -34.14
C HIS A 8 -36.56 24.54 -33.71
N ARG A 9 -36.75 23.23 -33.98
CA ARG A 9 -37.79 22.25 -33.53
C ARG A 9 -37.24 20.86 -33.90
N GLN A 10 -37.51 19.81 -33.11
CA GLN A 10 -37.12 18.42 -33.43
C GLN A 10 -37.84 17.88 -34.69
N PRO A 11 -37.30 16.81 -35.28
CA PRO A 11 -38.09 15.71 -35.84
C PRO A 11 -37.98 14.40 -35.02
N THR A 12 -39.14 13.80 -34.82
CA THR A 12 -39.49 12.40 -34.50
C THR A 12 -39.31 11.48 -35.73
N ASP A 13 -39.35 10.13 -35.72
CA ASP A 13 -39.33 9.04 -34.70
C ASP A 13 -39.34 7.67 -35.47
N ALA A 14 -39.19 6.53 -34.78
CA ALA A 14 -39.47 5.14 -35.22
C ALA A 14 -38.50 4.48 -36.25
N ASP A 15 -38.30 3.14 -36.32
CA ASP A 15 -38.85 2.03 -35.52
C ASP A 15 -37.95 0.74 -35.53
N ARG A 16 -38.26 -0.21 -34.63
CA ARG A 16 -38.07 -1.69 -34.64
C ARG A 16 -36.68 -2.40 -34.54
N HIS A 17 -36.60 -3.22 -33.48
CA HIS A 17 -36.10 -4.62 -33.34
C HIS A 17 -34.69 -5.01 -33.87
N HIS A 18 -33.86 -5.77 -33.14
CA HIS A 18 -34.14 -7.11 -32.59
C HIS A 18 -33.36 -7.47 -31.30
N ARG A 19 -33.76 -8.57 -30.62
CA ARG A 19 -33.03 -9.23 -29.51
C ARG A 19 -32.05 -10.29 -30.03
N PHE A 20 -30.89 -10.44 -29.37
CA PHE A 20 -30.20 -11.67 -28.92
C PHE A 20 -29.06 -11.19 -27.98
N SER A 21 -28.73 -11.72 -26.78
CA SER A 21 -28.87 -13.02 -26.10
C SER A 21 -27.91 -14.11 -26.60
N GLY A 22 -26.96 -14.53 -25.74
CA GLY A 22 -26.11 -15.73 -25.93
C GLY A 22 -24.69 -15.56 -25.39
N ASP A 23 -24.37 -16.24 -24.29
CA ASP A 23 -23.00 -16.38 -23.77
C ASP A 23 -22.15 -17.35 -24.63
N ALA A 24 -20.83 -17.20 -24.57
CA ALA A 24 -19.86 -18.18 -25.10
C ALA A 24 -18.94 -18.67 -23.95
N PRO A 25 -18.89 -19.99 -23.66
CA PRO A 25 -18.28 -20.50 -22.42
C PRO A 25 -16.78 -20.80 -22.52
N GLN A 26 -16.13 -20.85 -21.37
CA GLN A 26 -14.82 -21.48 -21.19
C GLN A 26 -14.95 -23.02 -21.25
N GLN A 27 -14.00 -23.72 -21.88
CA GLN A 27 -13.75 -25.13 -21.60
C GLN A 27 -12.24 -25.43 -21.50
N ARG A 28 -11.91 -26.34 -20.58
CA ARG A 28 -10.60 -27.00 -20.47
C ARG A 28 -10.58 -28.20 -21.41
N ILE A 29 -9.39 -28.62 -21.85
CA ILE A 29 -9.16 -29.95 -22.43
C ILE A 29 -7.99 -30.60 -21.69
N THR A 30 -8.11 -31.90 -21.41
CA THR A 30 -7.14 -32.73 -20.67
C THR A 30 -7.07 -34.12 -21.27
N GLY A 31 -5.85 -34.63 -21.50
CA GLY A 31 -5.56 -36.06 -21.62
C GLY A 31 -5.84 -36.73 -22.98
N ASP A 32 -4.82 -37.45 -23.48
CA ASP A 32 -4.84 -38.68 -24.29
C ASP A 32 -5.61 -38.71 -25.66
N GLY A 33 -5.14 -39.39 -26.71
CA GLY A 33 -3.84 -40.06 -26.94
C GLY A 33 -3.91 -41.18 -28.00
N ALA A 34 -3.43 -40.97 -29.24
CA ALA A 34 -3.45 -42.00 -30.32
C ALA A 34 -2.43 -41.79 -31.49
N VAL A 35 -1.15 -42.05 -31.21
CA VAL A 35 -0.17 -42.85 -31.98
C VAL A 35 -0.42 -43.26 -33.48
N ILE A 36 0.60 -43.01 -34.34
CA ILE A 36 1.02 -43.66 -35.63
C ILE A 36 0.36 -43.32 -37.00
N ASN A 37 1.14 -42.61 -37.86
CA ASN A 37 1.60 -42.96 -39.24
C ASN A 37 2.15 -41.67 -39.92
N VAL A 38 3.44 -41.38 -40.09
CA VAL A 38 4.58 -42.05 -40.78
C VAL A 38 4.63 -41.80 -42.30
N LEU A 39 5.44 -40.79 -42.70
CA LEU A 39 6.12 -40.53 -44.01
C LEU A 39 5.27 -40.51 -45.32
N VAL A 40 5.60 -39.79 -46.40
CA VAL A 40 6.71 -38.87 -46.80
C VAL A 40 6.04 -37.55 -47.34
N VAL A 41 6.62 -36.54 -48.02
CA VAL A 41 7.92 -36.22 -48.67
C VAL A 41 8.29 -34.74 -48.32
N ALA A 42 9.24 -34.11 -49.03
CA ALA A 42 9.68 -32.71 -48.91
C ALA A 42 10.32 -32.24 -50.25
N PRO A 43 10.84 -31.01 -50.43
CA PRO A 43 10.41 -29.66 -50.01
C PRO A 43 10.21 -28.74 -51.26
N ILE A 44 10.68 -27.46 -51.21
CA ILE A 44 10.68 -26.42 -52.28
C ILE A 44 9.25 -25.84 -52.50
N VAL A 45 8.95 -24.53 -52.35
CA VAL A 45 9.51 -23.33 -53.00
C VAL A 45 9.52 -22.11 -52.03
N LEU A 46 10.50 -21.22 -52.22
CA LEU A 46 10.68 -19.92 -51.52
C LEU A 46 9.83 -18.79 -52.17
N ILE A 47 9.70 -17.64 -51.50
CA ILE A 47 9.14 -16.37 -52.02
C ILE A 47 7.60 -16.21 -51.89
N LEU A 48 7.15 -15.65 -50.76
CA LEU A 48 6.24 -14.48 -50.71
C LEU A 48 6.08 -13.98 -49.25
N ALA A 49 7.12 -13.32 -48.74
CA ALA A 49 7.18 -12.78 -47.37
C ALA A 49 7.74 -11.33 -47.34
N LEU A 50 7.28 -10.50 -48.28
CA LEU A 50 7.56 -9.06 -48.34
C LEU A 50 6.23 -8.32 -48.51
N LEU A 51 5.75 -7.71 -47.43
CA LEU A 51 4.73 -6.64 -47.29
C LEU A 51 3.96 -6.76 -45.96
N LEU A 52 4.66 -6.59 -44.83
CA LEU A 52 4.07 -6.11 -43.59
C LEU A 52 4.95 -4.98 -43.04
N PRO A 53 4.40 -3.79 -42.73
CA PRO A 53 5.19 -2.68 -42.21
C PRO A 53 5.61 -2.96 -40.76
N ALA A 54 6.89 -2.74 -40.46
CA ALA A 54 7.39 -2.87 -39.09
C ALA A 54 6.80 -1.78 -38.19
N CYS A 55 6.22 -2.16 -37.05
CA CYS A 55 5.94 -1.19 -35.99
C CYS A 55 7.29 -0.64 -35.46
N PRO A 56 7.46 0.69 -35.32
CA PRO A 56 8.67 1.25 -34.73
C PRO A 56 8.75 0.83 -33.26
N SER A 57 9.84 0.17 -32.88
CA SER A 57 10.08 -0.25 -31.50
C SER A 57 10.39 0.98 -30.64
N VAL A 58 9.36 1.57 -30.03
CA VAL A 58 9.53 2.61 -29.03
C VAL A 58 10.25 1.99 -27.83
N SER A 59 11.53 2.31 -27.69
CA SER A 59 12.36 1.94 -26.55
C SER A 59 11.90 2.72 -25.32
N ALA A 60 10.89 2.21 -24.64
CA ALA A 60 10.42 2.71 -23.36
C ALA A 60 11.54 2.58 -22.32
N GLN A 61 12.37 3.63 -22.21
CA GLN A 61 13.41 3.75 -21.21
C GLN A 61 12.75 3.76 -19.83
N LEU A 62 12.98 2.71 -19.03
CA LEU A 62 12.53 2.70 -17.65
C LEU A 62 13.13 3.90 -16.90
N PRO A 63 12.40 4.55 -15.98
CA PRO A 63 12.94 5.64 -15.19
C PRO A 63 14.18 5.20 -14.40
N LEU A 64 15.09 6.13 -14.12
CA LEU A 64 16.36 5.90 -13.42
C LEU A 64 16.19 5.25 -12.04
N SER A 65 15.00 5.37 -11.43
CA SER A 65 14.59 4.69 -10.20
C SER A 65 14.48 3.16 -10.31
N LEU A 66 14.21 2.62 -11.50
CA LEU A 66 14.06 1.18 -11.75
C LEU A 66 15.32 0.53 -12.36
N GLN A 67 16.21 1.30 -12.97
CA GLN A 67 17.41 0.80 -13.66
C GLN A 67 18.48 0.19 -12.72
N ASN A 68 18.36 0.33 -11.40
CA ASN A 68 19.37 -0.07 -10.41
C ASN A 68 18.98 -1.28 -9.53
N LEU A 69 17.96 -2.07 -9.92
CA LEU A 69 17.46 -3.17 -9.07
C LEU A 69 18.38 -4.39 -8.98
N VAL A 70 19.32 -4.55 -9.92
CA VAL A 70 20.41 -5.55 -9.86
C VAL A 70 21.75 -4.83 -9.99
N VAL A 71 22.35 -4.49 -8.85
CA VAL A 71 23.82 -4.44 -8.77
C VAL A 71 24.26 -5.89 -8.65
N GLU A 72 24.78 -6.46 -9.74
CA GLU A 72 25.47 -7.74 -9.66
C GLU A 72 26.63 -7.62 -8.67
N ASN A 73 26.95 -8.72 -7.97
CA ASN A 73 28.12 -8.79 -7.10
C ASN A 73 29.33 -8.20 -7.83
N VAL A 74 29.96 -7.14 -7.30
CA VAL A 74 31.04 -6.44 -8.01
C VAL A 74 32.19 -7.40 -8.23
N ILE A 75 32.22 -7.99 -9.43
CA ILE A 75 33.16 -9.04 -9.81
C ILE A 75 34.52 -8.37 -9.95
N ILE A 76 35.45 -8.78 -9.09
CA ILE A 76 36.86 -8.48 -9.30
C ILE A 76 37.26 -9.24 -10.57
N GLU A 77 37.56 -8.53 -11.65
CA GLU A 77 37.76 -9.08 -13.00
C GLU A 77 38.73 -10.26 -12.98
N GLU A 78 39.75 -10.20 -12.13
CA GLU A 78 40.82 -11.20 -12.11
C GLU A 78 40.44 -12.46 -11.30
N CYS A 79 39.27 -12.45 -10.63
CA CYS A 79 38.57 -13.63 -10.12
C CYS A 79 37.58 -14.22 -11.14
N SER A 80 37.28 -13.52 -12.26
CA SER A 80 36.31 -13.98 -13.29
C SER A 80 36.91 -14.95 -14.32
N LEU A 81 38.24 -15.08 -14.35
CA LEU A 81 39.00 -15.68 -15.45
C LEU A 81 38.95 -17.22 -15.45
N LEU A 82 37.83 -17.78 -15.92
CA LEU A 82 37.74 -19.14 -16.47
C LEU A 82 38.22 -19.23 -17.94
N ARG A 83 38.88 -18.16 -18.41
CA ARG A 83 39.43 -17.89 -19.76
C ARG A 83 40.59 -16.90 -19.57
N HIS A 84 41.72 -16.91 -20.28
CA HIS A 84 42.39 -17.80 -21.24
C HIS A 84 43.89 -17.40 -21.24
N PRO A 85 44.85 -18.13 -21.87
CA PRO A 85 44.76 -19.38 -22.62
C PRO A 85 45.69 -20.49 -22.08
N ALA A 86 45.92 -21.53 -22.88
CA ALA A 86 46.72 -22.70 -22.53
C ALA A 86 48.22 -22.42 -22.28
N SER A 87 48.61 -22.35 -21.00
CA SER A 87 49.92 -22.83 -20.52
C SER A 87 49.84 -23.15 -19.01
N VAL A 88 50.72 -24.02 -18.52
CA VAL A 88 50.80 -24.45 -17.10
C VAL A 88 49.54 -25.16 -16.54
N ALA A 89 49.42 -26.44 -16.91
CA ALA A 89 48.79 -27.50 -16.10
C ALA A 89 47.39 -27.23 -15.48
N ALA A 90 46.35 -27.33 -16.31
CA ALA A 90 44.96 -27.48 -15.86
C ALA A 90 44.67 -28.90 -15.29
N SER A 91 45.52 -29.41 -14.40
CA SER A 91 45.40 -30.72 -13.76
C SER A 91 45.99 -30.72 -12.34
N MET A 92 45.43 -31.55 -11.45
CA MET A 92 45.92 -31.84 -10.08
C MET A 92 45.85 -30.70 -9.02
N HIS A 93 44.88 -29.78 -9.09
CA HIS A 93 44.56 -28.86 -7.96
C HIS A 93 43.17 -29.13 -7.34
N HIS A 94 43.02 -30.34 -6.78
CA HIS A 94 41.88 -30.70 -5.94
C HIS A 94 41.81 -29.86 -4.66
N GLY A 95 40.87 -28.90 -4.60
CA GLY A 95 40.39 -28.25 -3.36
C GLY A 95 41.38 -27.40 -2.54
N ARG A 96 42.68 -27.43 -2.81
CA ARG A 96 43.70 -26.77 -1.97
C ARG A 96 43.86 -25.27 -2.30
N PRO A 97 44.21 -24.43 -1.30
CA PRO A 97 44.60 -23.04 -1.53
C PRO A 97 45.81 -22.94 -2.44
N HIS A 98 45.80 -22.01 -3.39
CA HIS A 98 46.92 -21.75 -4.30
C HIS A 98 47.01 -20.25 -4.66
N CYS A 99 48.23 -19.77 -4.94
CA CYS A 99 48.49 -18.35 -5.17
C CYS A 99 49.46 -18.13 -6.34
N TYR A 100 49.09 -17.21 -7.23
CA TYR A 100 49.89 -16.73 -8.34
C TYR A 100 50.56 -15.41 -7.97
N PHE A 101 51.86 -15.29 -8.18
CA PHE A 101 52.64 -14.07 -7.94
C PHE A 101 52.96 -13.44 -9.29
N THR A 102 52.31 -12.33 -9.62
CA THR A 102 52.48 -11.60 -10.88
C THR A 102 53.43 -10.41 -10.69
N PRO A 103 54.55 -10.34 -11.43
CA PRO A 103 55.46 -9.20 -11.35
C PRO A 103 54.81 -7.91 -11.89
N PRO A 104 55.14 -6.73 -11.32
CA PRO A 104 55.82 -6.52 -10.05
C PRO A 104 54.82 -6.49 -8.88
N ASN A 105 55.13 -7.21 -7.78
CA ASN A 105 54.50 -7.04 -6.47
C ASN A 105 52.97 -7.30 -6.38
N ARG A 106 52.37 -8.04 -7.32
CA ARG A 106 50.95 -8.42 -7.31
C ARG A 106 50.77 -9.91 -6.99
N THR A 107 49.70 -10.26 -6.29
CA THR A 107 49.45 -11.64 -5.85
C THR A 107 47.96 -11.94 -5.84
N VAL A 108 47.56 -13.03 -6.49
CA VAL A 108 46.18 -13.50 -6.57
C VAL A 108 46.11 -14.91 -5.97
N CYS A 109 45.37 -15.08 -4.88
CA CYS A 109 45.14 -16.38 -4.24
C CYS A 109 43.70 -16.83 -4.48
N PHE A 110 43.51 -18.13 -4.69
CA PHE A 110 42.21 -18.79 -4.82
C PHE A 110 42.03 -19.81 -3.70
N ARG A 111 40.81 -19.91 -3.15
CA ARG A 111 40.44 -20.86 -2.08
C ARG A 111 41.20 -20.65 -0.77
N GLY A 112 41.44 -19.39 -0.42
CA GLY A 112 42.04 -18.96 0.84
C GLY A 112 43.58 -18.89 0.82
N ILE A 113 44.20 -18.91 2.01
CA ILE A 113 45.65 -18.84 2.19
C ILE A 113 46.10 -19.86 3.25
N ASP A 114 47.10 -20.68 2.92
CA ASP A 114 47.82 -21.50 3.91
C ASP A 114 48.95 -20.68 4.55
N ALA A 115 48.61 -19.94 5.60
CA ALA A 115 49.56 -19.05 6.28
C ALA A 115 50.81 -19.78 6.82
N LYS A 116 50.70 -21.06 7.20
CA LYS A 116 51.85 -21.84 7.70
C LYS A 116 52.81 -22.20 6.58
N ARG A 117 52.29 -22.74 5.46
CA ARG A 117 53.09 -23.13 4.30
C ARG A 117 53.73 -21.93 3.59
N PHE A 118 53.04 -20.79 3.55
CA PHE A 118 53.50 -19.63 2.80
C PHE A 118 54.42 -18.69 3.58
N ALA A 119 54.33 -18.62 4.91
CA ALA A 119 55.25 -17.80 5.72
C ALA A 119 56.73 -18.21 5.54
N ALA A 120 56.99 -19.51 5.40
CA ALA A 120 58.34 -20.05 5.16
C ALA A 120 58.96 -19.65 3.81
N GLY A 121 58.16 -19.13 2.86
CA GLY A 121 58.61 -18.85 1.49
C GLY A 121 58.97 -17.38 1.20
N GLY A 122 58.73 -16.45 2.13
CA GLY A 122 59.09 -15.02 2.02
C GLY A 122 58.40 -14.17 0.94
N ARG A 123 57.87 -14.77 -0.13
CA ARG A 123 57.34 -14.08 -1.33
C ARG A 123 56.26 -13.02 -1.05
N PHE A 124 55.41 -13.24 -0.06
CA PHE A 124 54.35 -12.30 0.33
C PHE A 124 54.86 -10.96 0.90
N ASN A 125 56.11 -10.89 1.38
CA ASN A 125 56.72 -9.63 1.86
C ASN A 125 56.98 -8.60 0.73
N GLN A 126 56.93 -9.04 -0.54
CA GLN A 126 57.00 -8.16 -1.70
C GLN A 126 55.61 -7.74 -2.21
N THR A 127 54.53 -8.39 -1.78
CA THR A 127 53.16 -8.12 -2.25
C THR A 127 52.65 -6.74 -1.82
N ARG A 128 52.35 -5.89 -2.81
CA ARG A 128 51.66 -4.60 -2.67
C ARG A 128 50.18 -4.69 -3.03
N GLN A 129 49.80 -5.56 -3.98
CA GLN A 129 48.39 -5.82 -4.32
C GLN A 129 48.06 -7.29 -4.04
N LEU A 130 47.20 -7.53 -3.05
CA LEU A 130 46.72 -8.87 -2.68
C LEU A 130 45.24 -9.00 -3.07
N ILE A 131 44.92 -9.99 -3.90
CA ILE A 131 43.57 -10.38 -4.27
C ILE A 131 43.29 -11.79 -3.76
N LEU A 132 42.22 -11.96 -2.99
CA LEU A 132 41.74 -13.24 -2.48
C LEU A 132 40.40 -13.58 -3.14
N CYS A 133 40.43 -14.53 -4.07
CA CYS A 133 39.27 -15.04 -4.78
C CYS A 133 38.73 -16.31 -4.12
N ASP A 134 37.42 -16.56 -4.21
CA ASP A 134 36.77 -17.80 -3.76
C ASP A 134 37.11 -18.14 -2.29
N TRP A 135 36.95 -17.17 -1.37
CA TRP A 135 37.26 -17.38 0.05
C TRP A 135 36.30 -18.43 0.68
N PRO A 136 36.83 -19.57 1.19
CA PRO A 136 36.00 -20.71 1.57
C PRO A 136 35.44 -20.63 3.00
N GLY A 137 35.92 -19.70 3.83
CA GLY A 137 35.53 -19.58 5.24
C GLY A 137 34.37 -18.62 5.47
N ARG A 138 33.53 -18.91 6.47
CA ARG A 138 32.51 -17.94 6.96
C ARG A 138 33.11 -16.71 7.65
N THR A 139 34.38 -16.77 8.01
CA THR A 139 35.14 -15.70 8.67
C THR A 139 36.42 -15.40 7.91
N PHE A 140 36.85 -14.14 7.95
CA PHE A 140 38.18 -13.69 7.54
C PHE A 140 38.80 -12.91 8.71
N ASP A 141 40.10 -13.09 8.97
CA ASP A 141 40.81 -12.43 10.06
C ASP A 141 41.85 -11.44 9.49
N PRO A 142 41.58 -10.12 9.54
CA PRO A 142 42.51 -9.10 9.05
C PRO A 142 43.89 -9.12 9.70
N LEU A 143 44.04 -9.70 10.90
CA LEU A 143 45.34 -9.86 11.58
C LEU A 143 46.33 -10.72 10.77
N VAL A 144 45.84 -11.56 9.85
CA VAL A 144 46.68 -12.35 8.92
C VAL A 144 47.43 -11.44 7.94
N LEU A 145 46.86 -10.29 7.54
CA LEU A 145 47.48 -9.36 6.58
C LEU A 145 48.75 -8.72 7.15
N ALA A 146 48.74 -8.33 8.43
CA ALA A 146 49.90 -7.77 9.10
C ALA A 146 51.05 -8.78 9.24
N ARG A 147 50.73 -10.09 9.31
CA ARG A 147 51.70 -11.18 9.44
C ARG A 147 52.30 -11.64 8.10
N LEU A 148 51.51 -11.64 7.02
CA LEU A 148 51.93 -12.15 5.71
C LEU A 148 52.36 -11.04 4.73
N THR A 149 51.63 -9.92 4.69
CA THR A 149 51.77 -8.86 3.68
C THR A 149 51.86 -7.47 4.32
N PRO A 150 52.89 -7.18 5.16
CA PRO A 150 53.01 -5.90 5.89
C PRO A 150 53.20 -4.67 4.99
N ARG A 151 53.45 -4.87 3.70
CA ARG A 151 53.66 -3.82 2.67
C ARG A 151 52.49 -3.71 1.68
N VAL A 152 51.32 -4.27 2.01
CA VAL A 152 50.13 -4.20 1.16
C VAL A 152 49.62 -2.76 1.01
N GLU A 153 49.40 -2.34 -0.24
CA GLU A 153 48.82 -1.06 -0.65
C GLU A 153 47.36 -1.20 -1.09
N ARG A 154 47.00 -2.35 -1.68
CA ARG A 154 45.64 -2.68 -2.11
C ARG A 154 45.27 -4.10 -1.68
N PHE A 155 44.14 -4.22 -0.99
CA PHE A 155 43.59 -5.49 -0.53
C PHE A 155 42.21 -5.73 -1.16
N ALA A 156 42.00 -6.93 -1.68
CA ALA A 156 40.78 -7.39 -2.34
C ALA A 156 40.38 -8.77 -1.84
N LEU A 157 39.08 -8.98 -1.57
CA LEU A 157 38.51 -10.22 -1.03
C LEU A 157 37.12 -10.49 -1.62
N THR A 158 36.93 -11.66 -2.21
CA THR A 158 35.63 -12.18 -2.66
C THR A 158 35.39 -13.59 -2.12
N GLY A 159 34.13 -14.00 -2.01
CA GLY A 159 33.76 -15.34 -1.55
C GLY A 159 32.34 -15.40 -1.00
N HIS A 160 31.46 -16.13 -1.70
CA HIS A 160 30.04 -16.25 -1.38
C HIS A 160 29.71 -16.95 -0.05
N GLY A 161 30.72 -17.40 0.70
CA GLY A 161 30.60 -17.98 2.04
C GLY A 161 30.96 -17.04 3.20
N LEU A 162 31.69 -15.94 2.96
CA LEU A 162 32.18 -15.04 4.02
C LEU A 162 31.04 -14.21 4.61
N GLN A 163 30.82 -14.30 5.92
CA GLN A 163 29.71 -13.63 6.61
C GLN A 163 30.14 -12.53 7.59
N ARG A 164 31.35 -12.63 8.17
CA ARG A 164 31.87 -11.62 9.12
C ARG A 164 33.39 -11.54 9.13
N LEU A 165 33.91 -10.37 9.51
CA LEU A 165 35.29 -10.24 9.95
C LEU A 165 35.44 -10.83 11.36
N ALA A 166 36.60 -11.42 11.66
CA ALA A 166 36.91 -11.95 12.99
C ALA A 166 37.36 -10.85 13.97
N HIS A 167 38.07 -9.85 13.45
CA HIS A 167 38.57 -8.68 14.16
C HIS A 167 38.53 -7.46 13.23
N ASP A 168 38.69 -6.27 13.80
CA ASP A 168 38.94 -5.03 13.05
C ASP A 168 40.29 -5.08 12.31
N PHE A 169 40.49 -4.22 11.29
CA PHE A 169 41.75 -4.17 10.56
C PHE A 169 42.89 -3.65 11.44
N PRO A 170 44.05 -4.34 11.50
CA PRO A 170 45.23 -3.86 12.20
C PRO A 170 45.88 -2.68 11.46
N ALA A 171 46.79 -1.97 12.14
CA ALA A 171 47.61 -0.94 11.53
C ALA A 171 48.43 -1.49 10.34
N LEU A 172 48.08 -1.04 9.13
CA LEU A 172 48.73 -1.41 7.87
C LEU A 172 49.18 -0.13 7.16
N PRO A 173 50.41 0.38 7.45
CA PRO A 173 50.81 1.77 7.15
C PRO A 173 51.00 2.09 5.67
N TYR A 174 50.73 1.15 4.76
CA TYR A 174 50.77 1.34 3.32
C TYR A 174 49.40 1.15 2.65
N LEU A 175 48.40 0.62 3.35
CA LEU A 175 47.13 0.19 2.77
C LEU A 175 46.23 1.38 2.43
N ARG A 176 45.91 1.54 1.14
CA ARG A 176 45.09 2.63 0.58
C ARG A 176 43.72 2.20 0.12
N MET A 177 43.56 0.93 -0.27
CA MET A 177 42.30 0.40 -0.80
C MET A 177 41.94 -0.91 -0.10
N VAL A 178 40.75 -0.97 0.48
CA VAL A 178 40.09 -2.20 0.94
C VAL A 178 38.88 -2.45 0.06
N ASN A 179 38.81 -3.63 -0.55
CA ASN A 179 37.73 -4.04 -1.44
C ASN A 179 37.19 -5.42 -0.99
N ILE A 180 36.00 -5.47 -0.43
CA ILE A 180 35.34 -6.71 0.00
C ILE A 180 33.98 -6.78 -0.69
N THR A 181 33.87 -7.59 -1.74
CA THR A 181 32.70 -7.60 -2.64
C THR A 181 32.28 -9.01 -3.03
N GLY A 182 30.98 -9.20 -3.32
CA GLY A 182 30.44 -10.51 -3.68
C GLY A 182 30.48 -11.51 -2.53
N THR A 183 30.35 -11.02 -1.30
CA THR A 183 30.34 -11.84 -0.07
C THR A 183 28.99 -11.75 0.64
N ARG A 184 28.87 -12.35 1.82
CA ARG A 184 27.69 -12.27 2.69
C ARG A 184 27.97 -11.47 3.96
N LEU A 185 28.93 -10.54 3.90
CA LEU A 185 29.30 -9.69 5.03
C LEU A 185 28.06 -8.89 5.47
N ASN A 186 27.51 -9.21 6.64
CA ASN A 186 26.25 -8.65 7.13
C ASN A 186 26.42 -7.60 8.25
N TYR A 187 27.59 -7.57 8.90
CA TYR A 187 27.93 -6.60 9.92
C TYR A 187 29.40 -6.15 9.84
N THR A 188 29.62 -4.88 10.19
CA THR A 188 30.94 -4.26 10.40
C THR A 188 30.87 -3.33 11.61
N GLY A 189 31.97 -3.19 12.34
CA GLY A 189 32.07 -2.22 13.44
C GLY A 189 32.34 -0.80 12.94
N ILE A 190 31.91 0.21 13.71
CA ILE A 190 32.21 1.64 13.46
C ILE A 190 33.73 1.90 13.36
N SER A 191 34.53 1.13 14.10
CA SER A 191 36.00 1.22 14.14
C SER A 191 36.72 0.21 13.25
N ALA A 192 36.01 -0.59 12.44
CA ALA A 192 36.56 -1.76 11.71
C ALA A 192 37.73 -1.45 10.76
N PHE A 193 37.92 -0.18 10.41
CA PHE A 193 38.95 0.33 9.51
C PHE A 193 39.73 1.51 10.13
N PHE A 194 39.61 1.75 11.44
CA PHE A 194 40.10 2.95 12.10
C PHE A 194 41.63 3.09 12.05
N GLU A 195 42.36 2.00 12.29
CA GLU A 195 43.84 1.96 12.30
C GLU A 195 44.49 2.00 10.90
N LEU A 196 43.70 2.27 9.84
CA LEU A 196 44.20 2.37 8.47
C LEU A 196 44.52 3.84 8.11
N ASP A 197 45.62 4.36 8.67
CA ASP A 197 46.11 5.74 8.53
C ASP A 197 46.11 6.29 7.09
N ARG A 198 46.35 5.43 6.10
CA ARG A 198 46.49 5.79 4.68
C ARG A 198 45.35 5.31 3.80
N LEU A 199 44.22 4.88 4.38
CA LEU A 199 43.05 4.47 3.62
C LEU A 199 42.54 5.65 2.76
N GLN A 200 42.16 5.34 1.52
CA GLN A 200 41.62 6.28 0.53
C GLN A 200 40.31 5.75 -0.05
N VAL A 201 40.17 4.42 -0.21
CA VAL A 201 38.99 3.76 -0.76
C VAL A 201 38.59 2.57 0.09
N LEU A 202 37.33 2.54 0.51
CA LEU A 202 36.66 1.41 1.14
C LEU A 202 35.46 0.98 0.28
N ASN A 203 35.57 -0.15 -0.41
CA ASN A 203 34.47 -0.71 -1.19
C ASN A 203 33.88 -1.94 -0.50
N LEU A 204 32.60 -1.84 -0.14
CA LEU A 204 31.79 -2.89 0.49
C LEU A 204 30.51 -3.15 -0.32
N ARG A 205 30.53 -2.93 -1.63
CA ARG A 205 29.42 -3.20 -2.56
C ARG A 205 29.13 -4.70 -2.72
N GLY A 206 27.85 -5.05 -2.91
CA GLY A 206 27.46 -6.44 -3.14
C GLY A 206 27.77 -7.35 -1.95
N ASN A 207 27.24 -7.01 -0.78
CA ASN A 207 27.28 -7.82 0.43
C ASN A 207 25.89 -7.85 1.09
N GLU A 208 25.76 -8.42 2.28
CA GLU A 208 24.48 -8.59 3.01
C GLU A 208 24.32 -7.57 4.16
N LEU A 209 24.97 -6.39 4.09
CA LEU A 209 24.94 -5.38 5.17
C LEU A 209 23.54 -4.78 5.36
N GLU A 210 23.03 -4.78 6.59
CA GLU A 210 21.71 -4.20 6.92
C GLU A 210 21.76 -2.74 7.38
N GLN A 211 22.86 -2.29 8.01
CA GLN A 211 22.98 -0.96 8.63
C GLN A 211 24.24 -0.22 8.18
N ILE A 212 24.07 1.00 7.68
CA ILE A 212 25.20 1.87 7.30
C ILE A 212 25.83 2.42 8.58
N GLN A 213 27.07 2.02 8.84
CA GLN A 213 27.83 2.51 9.99
C GLN A 213 28.41 3.90 9.72
N PRO A 214 28.43 4.82 10.70
CA PRO A 214 29.20 6.06 10.61
C PRO A 214 30.70 5.78 10.85
N TYR A 215 31.35 5.10 9.89
CA TYR A 215 32.74 4.64 10.02
C TYR A 215 33.69 5.75 10.42
N ARG A 216 34.55 5.47 11.40
CA ARG A 216 35.63 6.35 11.84
C ARG A 216 36.94 5.94 11.18
N PHE A 217 37.63 6.92 10.60
CA PHE A 217 38.94 6.75 9.98
C PHE A 217 39.95 7.73 10.59
N ARG A 218 41.22 7.33 10.68
CA ARG A 218 42.34 8.26 10.93
C ARG A 218 42.69 9.09 9.69
N SER A 219 42.46 8.56 8.50
CA SER A 219 42.56 9.28 7.22
C SER A 219 41.40 10.25 7.04
N GLY A 220 41.69 11.52 6.73
CA GLY A 220 40.69 12.57 6.60
C GLY A 220 39.83 12.54 5.32
N HIS A 221 40.18 11.72 4.33
CA HIS A 221 39.46 11.62 3.06
C HIS A 221 39.40 10.15 2.59
N VAL A 222 38.36 9.43 3.01
CA VAL A 222 38.08 8.05 2.56
C VAL A 222 36.81 8.03 1.73
N GLN A 223 36.89 7.52 0.50
CA GLN A 223 35.74 7.25 -0.34
C GLN A 223 35.14 5.89 0.02
N VAL A 224 33.89 5.88 0.50
CA VAL A 224 33.17 4.68 0.91
C VAL A 224 32.09 4.33 -0.13
N TYR A 225 32.05 3.07 -0.55
CA TYR A 225 31.10 2.54 -1.54
C TYR A 225 30.26 1.39 -0.96
N LEU A 226 28.94 1.51 -1.09
CA LEU A 226 27.92 0.78 -0.33
C LEU A 226 26.74 0.25 -1.16
N GLN A 227 26.70 0.50 -2.47
CA GLN A 227 25.62 0.02 -3.36
C GLN A 227 25.47 -1.51 -3.35
N GLY A 228 24.24 -2.02 -3.52
CA GLY A 228 23.98 -3.47 -3.61
C GLY A 228 24.05 -4.22 -2.27
N ASN A 229 23.64 -3.59 -1.17
CA ASN A 229 23.50 -4.21 0.16
C ASN A 229 22.03 -4.27 0.60
N LEU A 230 21.75 -4.89 1.75
CA LEU A 230 20.41 -5.17 2.28
C LEU A 230 19.89 -4.08 3.24
N TRP A 231 20.02 -2.81 2.84
CA TRP A 231 19.77 -1.67 3.73
C TRP A 231 18.38 -1.67 4.37
N ASN A 232 18.36 -1.80 5.70
CA ASN A 232 17.16 -1.79 6.51
C ASN A 232 16.93 -0.36 7.03
N CYS A 233 16.00 0.35 6.42
CA CYS A 233 15.82 1.79 6.60
C CYS A 233 15.12 2.11 7.93
N THR A 234 15.85 1.95 9.04
CA THR A 234 15.46 2.31 10.43
C THR A 234 15.56 3.82 10.67
N ASN A 235 15.46 4.29 11.91
CA ASN A 235 15.64 5.72 12.24
C ASN A 235 17.11 6.05 12.51
N ASP A 236 17.93 5.04 12.78
CA ASP A 236 19.36 5.15 13.11
C ASP A 236 20.21 5.55 11.89
N MET A 237 19.63 5.52 10.69
CA MET A 237 20.24 5.96 9.44
C MET A 237 20.02 7.45 9.13
N ILE A 238 19.23 8.19 9.92
CA ILE A 238 18.88 9.60 9.66
C ILE A 238 20.12 10.53 9.65
N TRP A 239 21.22 10.15 10.32
CA TRP A 239 22.48 10.92 10.26
C TRP A 239 23.08 11.02 8.85
N LEU A 240 22.69 10.14 7.91
CA LEU A 240 23.10 10.21 6.50
C LEU A 240 22.59 11.47 5.77
N LEU A 241 21.68 12.23 6.36
CA LEU A 241 21.25 13.52 5.83
C LEU A 241 22.28 14.64 6.13
N LYS A 242 23.12 14.47 7.15
CA LYS A 242 24.11 15.47 7.59
C LYS A 242 25.33 15.53 6.68
N GLU A 243 25.97 16.69 6.59
CA GLU A 243 27.14 16.93 5.73
C GLU A 243 28.35 16.01 6.02
N GLN A 244 28.53 15.53 7.25
CA GLN A 244 29.62 14.61 7.59
C GLN A 244 29.51 13.25 6.87
N SER A 245 28.42 12.99 6.14
CA SER A 245 28.22 11.81 5.31
C SER A 245 28.65 11.97 3.84
N GLN A 246 29.29 13.06 3.42
CA GLN A 246 29.80 13.15 2.03
C GLN A 246 30.87 12.10 1.68
N GLN A 247 31.44 11.39 2.67
CA GLN A 247 32.38 10.28 2.45
C GLN A 247 31.74 9.05 1.76
N TYR A 248 30.41 8.94 1.74
CA TYR A 248 29.67 7.84 1.09
C TYR A 248 29.34 8.23 -0.35
N VAL A 249 30.13 7.75 -1.32
CA VAL A 249 30.11 8.26 -2.70
C VAL A 249 28.85 7.84 -3.46
N ASP A 250 28.36 6.62 -3.24
CA ASP A 250 27.14 6.09 -3.86
C ASP A 250 25.88 6.28 -3.00
N LYS A 251 25.96 7.11 -1.96
CA LYS A 251 24.85 7.56 -1.09
C LYS A 251 23.54 7.88 -1.84
N PRO A 252 23.53 8.58 -3.01
CA PRO A 252 22.29 8.86 -3.74
C PRO A 252 21.64 7.64 -4.43
N THR A 253 22.40 6.56 -4.69
CA THR A 253 21.91 5.35 -5.38
C THR A 253 21.64 4.18 -4.42
N LEU A 254 21.71 4.41 -3.10
CA LEU A 254 21.38 3.40 -2.11
C LEU A 254 19.86 3.22 -1.99
N VAL A 255 19.41 1.96 -1.98
CA VAL A 255 18.01 1.57 -2.00
C VAL A 255 17.69 0.67 -0.80
N CYS A 256 16.60 0.95 -0.10
CA CYS A 256 16.10 0.16 1.02
C CYS A 256 15.66 -1.25 0.56
N LYS A 257 15.91 -2.25 1.40
CA LYS A 257 15.57 -3.67 1.18
C LYS A 257 14.75 -4.28 2.33
N ASP A 258 14.49 -3.52 3.40
CA ASP A 258 13.49 -3.92 4.41
C ASP A 258 12.08 -4.01 3.84
N TRP A 259 11.23 -4.79 4.50
CA TRP A 259 9.84 -5.06 4.10
C TRP A 259 8.95 -3.84 3.91
N LYS A 260 9.30 -2.69 4.50
CA LYS A 260 8.46 -1.49 4.57
C LYS A 260 8.79 -0.48 3.46
N TYR A 261 10.06 -0.40 3.10
CA TYR A 261 10.59 0.53 2.09
C TYR A 261 11.25 -0.19 0.89
N THR A 262 11.02 -1.49 0.68
CA THR A 262 11.59 -2.28 -0.43
C THR A 262 11.59 -1.53 -1.76
N GLY A 263 12.77 -1.28 -2.32
CA GLY A 263 12.89 -0.60 -3.61
C GLY A 263 12.71 0.92 -3.58
N ARG A 264 12.87 1.57 -2.41
CA ARG A 264 12.83 3.03 -2.24
C ARG A 264 14.22 3.60 -1.96
N PRO A 265 14.55 4.84 -2.39
CA PRO A 265 15.84 5.45 -2.08
C PRO A 265 16.02 5.68 -0.57
N VAL A 266 17.20 5.35 -0.04
CA VAL A 266 17.52 5.50 1.40
C VAL A 266 17.37 6.97 1.84
N LEU A 267 17.86 7.92 1.02
CA LEU A 267 17.78 9.34 1.36
C LEU A 267 16.34 9.86 1.46
N THR A 268 15.49 9.51 0.49
CA THR A 268 14.07 9.88 0.48
C THR A 268 13.35 9.31 1.71
N ALA A 269 13.63 8.05 2.07
CA ALA A 269 13.07 7.42 3.26
C ALA A 269 13.56 8.09 4.56
N MET A 270 14.84 8.50 4.65
CA MET A 270 15.36 9.20 5.82
C MET A 270 14.83 10.63 5.95
N GLU A 271 14.72 11.37 4.85
CA GLU A 271 14.27 12.75 4.87
C GLU A 271 12.81 12.86 5.31
N TYR A 272 11.91 12.03 4.76
CA TYR A 272 10.52 12.00 5.24
C TYR A 272 10.42 11.56 6.71
N LYS A 273 11.30 10.66 7.18
CA LYS A 273 11.34 10.31 8.61
C LYS A 273 11.79 11.49 9.49
N ARG A 274 12.81 12.24 9.08
CA ARG A 274 13.30 13.43 9.78
C ARG A 274 12.19 14.47 9.90
N VAL A 275 11.57 14.84 8.77
CA VAL A 275 10.46 15.81 8.73
C VAL A 275 9.28 15.35 9.58
N VAL A 276 8.92 14.05 9.56
CA VAL A 276 7.81 13.52 10.38
C VAL A 276 8.15 13.48 11.87
N GLN A 277 9.39 13.18 12.24
CA GLN A 277 9.83 13.24 13.64
C GLN A 277 9.72 14.67 14.19
N GLU A 278 10.25 15.66 13.46
CA GLU A 278 10.16 17.08 13.81
C GLU A 278 8.71 17.55 13.88
N SER A 279 7.90 17.23 12.86
CA SER A 279 6.47 17.61 12.81
C SER A 279 5.62 16.98 13.93
N CYS A 280 6.04 15.84 14.49
CA CYS A 280 5.31 15.18 15.58
C CYS A 280 5.48 15.87 16.94
N LEU A 281 6.45 16.78 17.09
CA LEU A 281 6.72 17.50 18.34
C LEU A 281 5.77 18.68 18.59
N HIS A 282 4.80 18.92 17.70
CA HIS A 282 3.83 20.01 17.80
C HIS A 282 2.95 19.93 19.06
N GLU A 283 2.64 21.08 19.66
CA GLU A 283 2.04 21.19 21.02
C GLU A 283 0.67 20.51 21.18
N GLU A 284 -0.08 20.31 20.10
CA GLU A 284 -1.35 19.56 20.13
C GLU A 284 -1.18 18.03 20.11
N ILE A 285 -0.05 17.53 19.58
CA ILE A 285 0.12 16.11 19.25
C ILE A 285 1.44 15.48 19.73
N TRP A 286 2.26 16.18 20.51
CA TRP A 286 3.49 15.64 21.16
C TRP A 286 3.27 14.35 21.96
N ASN A 287 2.04 14.13 22.42
CA ASN A 287 1.58 12.94 23.13
C ASN A 287 1.33 11.75 22.17
N CYS A 288 1.06 12.00 20.90
CA CYS A 288 0.81 10.99 19.88
C CYS A 288 2.13 10.39 19.34
N SER A 289 2.05 9.30 18.57
CA SER A 289 3.20 8.77 17.82
C SER A 289 2.98 8.84 16.32
N CYS A 290 3.87 9.52 15.61
CA CYS A 290 3.82 9.71 14.16
C CYS A 290 4.93 8.91 13.47
N HIS A 291 4.63 8.29 12.33
CA HIS A 291 5.65 7.65 11.50
C HIS A 291 5.24 7.56 10.03
N VAL A 292 6.23 7.53 9.14
CA VAL A 292 6.01 7.11 7.74
C VAL A 292 5.64 5.62 7.74
N SER A 293 4.50 5.28 7.14
CA SER A 293 3.99 3.92 7.00
C SER A 293 4.38 3.27 5.67
N TYR A 294 4.40 4.05 4.59
CA TYR A 294 4.82 3.59 3.27
C TYR A 294 5.28 4.78 2.42
N LEU A 295 5.99 4.51 1.33
CA LEU A 295 6.28 5.48 0.28
C LEU A 295 5.56 5.04 -1.00
N ARG A 296 4.48 5.72 -1.37
CA ARG A 296 3.77 5.54 -2.64
C ARG A 296 4.67 6.02 -3.78
N LEU A 297 4.61 5.40 -4.96
CA LEU A 297 5.11 6.06 -6.17
C LEU A 297 4.06 7.10 -6.57
N SER A 298 4.48 8.35 -6.82
CA SER A 298 3.59 9.40 -7.29
C SER A 298 3.06 9.08 -8.69
N ASP A 299 1.95 9.71 -9.06
CA ASP A 299 1.27 9.49 -10.35
C ASP A 299 2.10 9.99 -11.56
N ASP A 300 3.15 10.77 -11.30
CA ASP A 300 4.18 11.15 -12.28
C ASP A 300 5.18 10.02 -12.61
N GLY A 301 5.29 8.99 -11.77
CA GLY A 301 6.31 7.93 -11.87
C GLY A 301 7.75 8.37 -11.55
N LEU A 302 7.95 9.62 -11.14
CA LEU A 302 9.24 10.28 -10.88
C LEU A 302 9.50 10.48 -9.37
N SER A 303 8.45 10.75 -8.59
CA SER A 303 8.54 11.10 -7.17
C SER A 303 7.90 10.05 -6.24
N PHE A 304 8.10 10.18 -4.92
CA PHE A 304 7.56 9.23 -3.93
C PHE A 304 6.81 9.96 -2.81
N ASP A 305 5.51 9.70 -2.65
CA ASP A 305 4.69 10.34 -1.61
C ASP A 305 4.77 9.58 -0.29
N PRO A 306 4.94 10.26 0.86
CA PRO A 306 4.90 9.63 2.17
C PRO A 306 3.45 9.38 2.60
N MET A 307 3.10 8.13 2.87
CA MET A 307 1.89 7.77 3.60
C MET A 307 2.20 7.82 5.10
N ILE A 308 1.73 8.86 5.80
CA ILE A 308 2.03 9.04 7.23
C ILE A 308 0.89 8.50 8.10
N MET A 309 1.27 7.86 9.21
CA MET A 309 0.38 7.35 10.24
C MET A 309 0.62 8.09 11.56
N VAL A 310 -0.46 8.63 12.13
CA VAL A 310 -0.48 9.29 13.44
C VAL A 310 -1.34 8.46 14.39
N ASN A 311 -0.82 8.16 15.59
CA ASN A 311 -1.54 7.45 16.62
C ASN A 311 -1.69 8.29 17.90
N CYS A 312 -2.87 8.87 18.06
CA CYS A 312 -3.36 9.62 19.20
C CYS A 312 -4.35 8.81 20.07
N SER A 313 -4.34 7.47 19.97
CA SER A 313 -5.26 6.61 20.73
C SER A 313 -4.95 6.62 22.23
N ALA A 314 -6.00 6.53 23.06
CA ALA A 314 -5.95 6.52 24.52
C ALA A 314 -5.25 7.73 25.18
N ARG A 315 -5.23 8.90 24.52
CA ARG A 315 -4.53 10.11 25.00
C ARG A 315 -5.43 11.15 25.69
N GLY A 316 -6.74 10.93 25.72
CA GLY A 316 -7.72 11.73 26.45
C GLY A 316 -8.41 12.83 25.63
N PHE A 317 -8.27 12.84 24.30
CA PHE A 317 -8.84 13.86 23.41
C PHE A 317 -10.38 13.97 23.52
N TYR A 318 -10.90 15.20 23.62
CA TYR A 318 -12.35 15.50 23.63
C TYR A 318 -12.87 15.98 22.27
N GLN A 319 -11.97 16.49 21.43
CA GLN A 319 -12.18 16.90 20.04
C GLN A 319 -11.00 16.38 19.20
N LEU A 320 -11.18 16.31 17.89
CA LEU A 320 -10.08 16.03 16.95
C LEU A 320 -9.04 17.17 17.05
N PRO A 321 -7.71 16.89 17.05
CA PRO A 321 -6.69 17.94 17.06
C PRO A 321 -6.82 18.83 15.81
N GLN A 322 -6.46 20.10 15.92
CA GLN A 322 -6.48 21.03 14.79
C GLN A 322 -5.21 20.89 13.93
N TYR A 323 -4.10 20.46 14.50
CA TYR A 323 -2.88 20.15 13.76
C TYR A 323 -2.69 18.64 13.54
N LEU A 324 -2.36 18.27 12.30
CA LEU A 324 -1.70 17.00 11.96
C LEU A 324 -0.53 17.28 10.99
N PRO A 325 0.53 16.45 10.97
CA PRO A 325 1.59 16.56 9.97
C PRO A 325 1.02 16.47 8.55
N GLY A 326 1.60 17.22 7.62
CA GLY A 326 1.24 17.14 6.19
C GLY A 326 1.36 15.69 5.67
N ASN A 327 0.47 15.32 4.75
CA ASN A 327 0.34 13.96 4.19
C ASN A 327 0.03 12.85 5.22
N THR A 328 -0.62 13.19 6.34
CA THR A 328 -1.21 12.19 7.25
C THR A 328 -2.34 11.45 6.55
N THR A 329 -2.07 10.22 6.13
CA THR A 329 -3.03 9.32 5.45
C THR A 329 -3.81 8.42 6.41
N VAL A 330 -3.25 8.14 7.59
CA VAL A 330 -3.82 7.20 8.57
C VAL A 330 -3.85 7.86 9.96
N LEU A 331 -5.03 7.94 10.57
CA LEU A 331 -5.21 8.47 11.93
C LEU A 331 -5.87 7.45 12.85
N HIS A 332 -5.16 7.04 13.90
CA HIS A 332 -5.72 6.27 15.01
C HIS A 332 -5.96 7.20 16.20
N ILE A 333 -7.22 7.32 16.63
CA ILE A 333 -7.63 8.16 17.76
C ILE A 333 -8.69 7.44 18.63
N ALA A 334 -8.55 6.11 18.73
CA ALA A 334 -9.44 5.24 19.49
C ALA A 334 -9.30 5.42 21.02
N HIS A 335 -10.30 4.95 21.78
CA HIS A 335 -10.34 5.00 23.25
C HIS A 335 -10.17 6.42 23.83
N ASN A 336 -10.76 7.41 23.17
CA ASN A 336 -10.74 8.82 23.60
C ASN A 336 -12.14 9.27 24.07
N LYS A 337 -12.42 10.57 24.09
CA LYS A 337 -13.69 11.16 24.56
C LYS A 337 -14.37 12.01 23.47
N LEU A 338 -14.01 11.79 22.19
CA LEU A 338 -14.53 12.54 21.04
C LEU A 338 -16.05 12.49 20.98
N GLN A 339 -16.72 13.64 20.82
CA GLN A 339 -18.19 13.73 20.75
C GLN A 339 -18.73 14.04 19.36
N SER A 340 -17.90 14.64 18.50
CA SER A 340 -18.24 15.04 17.13
C SER A 340 -17.06 14.83 16.18
N VAL A 341 -17.31 15.01 14.88
CA VAL A 341 -16.37 14.75 13.76
C VAL A 341 -16.14 15.98 12.88
N ASP A 342 -16.51 17.18 13.35
CA ASP A 342 -16.61 18.41 12.55
C ASP A 342 -15.28 18.86 11.93
N SER A 343 -14.13 18.53 12.54
CA SER A 343 -12.82 18.81 11.96
C SER A 343 -12.57 18.05 10.64
N LEU A 344 -13.25 16.93 10.37
CA LEU A 344 -13.14 16.21 9.09
C LEU A 344 -13.75 17.01 7.92
N THR A 345 -14.61 17.99 8.21
CA THR A 345 -15.29 18.82 7.19
C THR A 345 -14.72 20.24 7.13
N THR A 346 -14.16 20.74 8.23
CA THR A 346 -13.73 22.15 8.38
C THR A 346 -12.23 22.36 8.33
N ASN A 347 -11.40 21.35 8.60
CA ASN A 347 -9.96 21.51 8.79
C ASN A 347 -9.14 20.84 7.68
N GLU A 348 -8.29 21.62 7.01
CA GLU A 348 -7.53 21.19 5.83
C GLU A 348 -6.52 20.06 6.12
N HIS A 349 -6.01 19.94 7.34
CA HIS A 349 -5.09 18.86 7.74
C HIS A 349 -5.72 17.47 7.58
N TYR A 350 -7.05 17.36 7.64
CA TYR A 350 -7.80 16.11 7.46
C TYR A 350 -8.05 15.73 6.00
N ARG A 351 -7.80 16.63 5.04
CA ARG A 351 -8.07 16.43 3.61
C ARG A 351 -7.29 15.26 2.99
N SER A 352 -6.15 14.87 3.59
CA SER A 352 -5.34 13.73 3.15
C SER A 352 -5.59 12.43 3.93
N VAL A 353 -6.41 12.47 4.99
CA VAL A 353 -6.66 11.31 5.88
C VAL A 353 -7.67 10.37 5.22
N GLN A 354 -7.21 9.20 4.76
CA GLN A 354 -8.06 8.18 4.13
C GLN A 354 -8.49 7.08 5.10
N ASP A 355 -7.62 6.70 6.03
CA ASP A 355 -7.94 5.72 7.09
C ASP A 355 -8.13 6.46 8.41
N ILE A 356 -9.30 6.32 9.05
CA ILE A 356 -9.55 6.85 10.38
C ILE A 356 -10.18 5.82 11.32
N TYR A 357 -9.60 5.70 12.52
CA TYR A 357 -10.03 4.79 13.57
C TYR A 357 -10.43 5.58 14.82
N MET A 358 -11.74 5.77 14.99
CA MET A 358 -12.36 6.52 16.10
C MET A 358 -13.09 5.58 17.08
N ASP A 359 -12.67 4.32 17.18
CA ASP A 359 -13.30 3.31 18.04
C ASP A 359 -13.33 3.73 19.53
N ASP A 360 -14.34 3.26 20.27
CA ASP A 360 -14.55 3.48 21.70
C ASP A 360 -14.45 4.97 22.13
N ASN A 361 -15.15 5.82 21.37
CA ASN A 361 -15.32 7.24 21.65
C ASN A 361 -16.79 7.54 22.08
N ARG A 362 -17.18 8.82 22.06
CA ARG A 362 -18.51 9.30 22.48
C ARG A 362 -19.31 9.89 21.33
N ILE A 363 -18.94 9.61 20.07
CA ILE A 363 -19.54 10.21 18.88
C ILE A 363 -21.02 9.80 18.79
N THR A 364 -21.92 10.78 18.64
CA THR A 364 -23.38 10.58 18.69
C THR A 364 -24.06 10.56 17.32
N SER A 365 -23.45 11.24 16.35
CA SER A 365 -23.81 11.21 14.94
C SER A 365 -22.58 11.50 14.07
N ILE A 366 -22.61 11.07 12.81
CA ILE A 366 -21.69 11.50 11.74
C ILE A 366 -22.42 12.24 10.62
N ASP A 367 -23.68 12.66 10.85
CA ASP A 367 -24.56 13.20 9.82
C ASP A 367 -23.94 14.43 9.11
N ILE A 368 -23.07 15.20 9.77
CA ILE A 368 -22.35 16.36 9.19
C ILE A 368 -21.39 15.99 8.04
N LEU A 369 -21.02 14.72 7.88
CA LEU A 369 -20.14 14.27 6.80
C LEU A 369 -20.86 14.12 5.44
N GLU A 370 -22.19 14.27 5.40
CA GLU A 370 -22.97 14.26 4.15
C GLU A 370 -22.47 15.32 3.16
N ASP A 371 -22.34 14.92 1.89
CA ASP A 371 -21.86 15.73 0.76
C ASP A 371 -20.46 16.37 0.97
N THR A 372 -19.62 15.77 1.82
CA THR A 372 -18.25 16.24 2.08
C THR A 372 -17.18 15.47 1.30
N ILE A 373 -16.13 16.19 0.87
CA ILE A 373 -14.96 15.63 0.16
C ILE A 373 -14.32 14.49 0.97
N TRP A 374 -14.33 14.56 2.30
CA TRP A 374 -13.79 13.50 3.15
C TRP A 374 -14.60 12.20 3.04
N LEU A 375 -15.93 12.28 3.09
CA LEU A 375 -16.79 11.11 2.97
C LEU A 375 -16.71 10.47 1.57
N ASP A 376 -16.52 11.26 0.52
CA ASP A 376 -16.33 10.77 -0.85
C ASP A 376 -14.96 10.09 -1.10
N ASN A 377 -13.97 10.22 -0.20
CA ASN A 377 -12.58 9.78 -0.44
C ASN A 377 -11.96 8.89 0.67
N PHE A 378 -12.68 8.54 1.73
CA PHE A 378 -12.14 7.64 2.77
C PHE A 378 -11.88 6.22 2.23
N ARG A 379 -10.88 5.54 2.80
CA ARG A 379 -10.59 4.12 2.56
C ARG A 379 -10.99 3.25 3.74
N ILE A 380 -10.73 3.68 4.97
CA ILE A 380 -11.16 2.97 6.18
C ILE A 380 -11.84 3.94 7.15
N LEU A 381 -13.05 3.58 7.60
CA LEU A 381 -13.79 4.29 8.64
C LEU A 381 -14.21 3.33 9.75
N SER A 382 -13.56 3.43 10.92
CA SER A 382 -13.90 2.64 12.10
C SER A 382 -14.53 3.49 13.19
N LEU A 383 -15.77 3.16 13.55
CA LEU A 383 -16.63 3.90 14.49
C LEU A 383 -17.16 3.00 15.62
N ARG A 384 -16.52 1.86 15.89
CA ARG A 384 -17.04 0.85 16.83
C ARG A 384 -17.14 1.41 18.25
N GLY A 385 -18.07 0.89 19.05
CA GLY A 385 -18.18 1.23 20.49
C GLY A 385 -18.57 2.68 20.81
N ASN A 386 -18.97 3.46 19.81
CA ASN A 386 -19.41 4.85 19.97
C ASN A 386 -20.86 4.94 20.48
N ARG A 387 -21.45 6.14 20.43
CA ARG A 387 -22.82 6.43 20.88
C ARG A 387 -23.77 6.71 19.71
N LEU A 388 -23.45 6.23 18.51
CA LEU A 388 -24.27 6.40 17.32
C LEU A 388 -25.62 5.69 17.51
N ASN A 389 -26.71 6.46 17.41
CA ASN A 389 -28.08 5.92 17.50
C ASN A 389 -28.81 5.84 16.15
N ARG A 390 -28.31 6.56 15.14
CA ARG A 390 -28.83 6.58 13.77
C ARG A 390 -27.71 7.02 12.82
N ILE A 391 -27.87 6.74 11.54
CA ILE A 391 -26.95 7.13 10.47
C ILE A 391 -27.75 7.40 9.21
N ARG A 392 -27.38 8.43 8.44
CA ARG A 392 -27.95 8.64 7.10
C ARG A 392 -27.41 7.61 6.12
N VAL A 393 -28.06 6.44 6.12
CA VAL A 393 -27.71 5.26 5.30
C VAL A 393 -27.50 5.61 3.83
N TYR A 394 -28.36 6.45 3.24
CA TYR A 394 -28.26 6.87 1.84
C TYR A 394 -26.96 7.61 1.53
N SER A 395 -26.56 8.57 2.38
CA SER A 395 -25.40 9.43 2.15
C SER A 395 -24.09 8.62 2.24
N VAL A 396 -24.04 7.65 3.16
CA VAL A 396 -22.91 6.71 3.28
C VAL A 396 -22.92 5.67 2.16
N GLU A 397 -24.09 5.14 1.77
CA GLU A 397 -24.25 4.23 0.63
C GLU A 397 -23.77 4.88 -0.68
N HIS A 398 -24.22 6.11 -0.98
CA HIS A 398 -23.82 6.87 -2.16
C HIS A 398 -22.31 7.13 -2.22
N ALA A 399 -21.71 7.56 -1.11
CA ALA A 399 -20.27 7.79 -1.04
C ALA A 399 -19.47 6.49 -1.24
N MET A 400 -19.91 5.38 -0.65
CA MET A 400 -19.30 4.05 -0.84
C MET A 400 -19.45 3.52 -2.28
N GLU A 401 -20.57 3.80 -2.96
CA GLU A 401 -20.78 3.42 -4.37
C GLU A 401 -19.95 4.25 -5.35
N ARG A 402 -19.70 5.52 -5.02
CA ARG A 402 -18.94 6.47 -5.86
C ARG A 402 -17.42 6.31 -5.75
N ASN A 403 -16.94 5.84 -4.60
CA ASN A 403 -15.52 5.78 -4.26
C ASN A 403 -14.88 4.40 -4.57
N PRO A 404 -14.09 4.25 -5.66
CA PRO A 404 -13.44 2.99 -5.99
C PRO A 404 -12.30 2.62 -5.03
N GLY A 405 -11.86 3.54 -4.17
CA GLY A 405 -10.86 3.33 -3.13
C GLY A 405 -11.43 2.86 -1.80
N VAL A 406 -12.76 2.67 -1.66
CA VAL A 406 -13.37 2.25 -0.40
C VAL A 406 -12.88 0.85 0.02
N GLY A 407 -12.33 0.76 1.24
CA GLY A 407 -11.73 -0.45 1.77
C GLY A 407 -12.61 -1.17 2.80
N LYS A 408 -12.80 -0.57 3.98
CA LYS A 408 -13.54 -1.18 5.10
C LYS A 408 -14.27 -0.15 5.97
N VAL A 409 -15.48 -0.51 6.40
CA VAL A 409 -16.29 0.26 7.34
C VAL A 409 -16.62 -0.62 8.55
N TYR A 410 -16.58 -0.06 9.76
CA TYR A 410 -16.88 -0.77 11.01
C TYR A 410 -17.87 0.02 11.88
N LEU A 411 -19.01 -0.61 12.21
CA LEU A 411 -20.19 0.02 12.84
C LEU A 411 -20.76 -0.76 14.05
N SER A 412 -20.13 -1.87 14.44
CA SER A 412 -20.56 -2.69 15.59
C SER A 412 -20.42 -1.97 16.94
N ASN A 413 -21.00 -2.57 17.99
CA ASN A 413 -20.99 -2.06 19.38
C ASN A 413 -21.58 -0.64 19.58
N ASN A 414 -22.30 -0.10 18.61
CA ASN A 414 -23.03 1.17 18.71
C ASN A 414 -24.49 0.95 19.16
N PRO A 415 -25.08 1.88 19.92
CA PRO A 415 -26.47 1.81 20.38
C PRO A 415 -27.46 2.23 19.28
N TRP A 416 -27.49 1.51 18.15
CA TRP A 416 -28.41 1.79 17.04
C TRP A 416 -29.89 1.68 17.48
N ARG A 417 -30.71 2.71 17.21
CA ARG A 417 -32.14 2.72 17.52
C ARG A 417 -32.95 2.23 16.32
N CYS A 418 -33.45 1.00 16.39
CA CYS A 418 -34.29 0.40 15.35
C CYS A 418 -35.73 0.93 15.42
N GLY A 419 -36.02 1.96 14.61
CA GLY A 419 -37.38 2.27 14.18
C GLY A 419 -37.68 1.63 12.82
N CYS A 420 -38.92 1.23 12.57
CA CYS A 420 -39.37 0.48 11.39
C CYS A 420 -38.73 0.92 10.05
N ARG A 421 -38.80 2.22 9.70
CA ARG A 421 -38.23 2.75 8.43
C ARG A 421 -36.70 2.77 8.38
N PHE A 422 -36.03 2.89 9.54
CA PHE A 422 -34.56 2.87 9.61
C PHE A 422 -34.02 1.45 9.52
N ALA A 423 -34.58 0.53 10.32
CA ALA A 423 -34.12 -0.85 10.40
C ALA A 423 -34.12 -1.58 9.05
N ILE A 424 -35.22 -1.48 8.29
CA ILE A 424 -35.35 -2.12 6.96
C ILE A 424 -34.33 -1.55 5.96
N ARG A 425 -34.03 -0.24 6.02
CA ARG A 425 -33.01 0.41 5.18
C ARG A 425 -31.60 -0.03 5.58
N PHE A 426 -31.30 -0.01 6.88
CA PHE A 426 -29.99 -0.37 7.40
C PHE A 426 -29.67 -1.86 7.17
N GLN A 427 -30.64 -2.76 7.40
CA GLN A 427 -30.51 -4.19 7.04
C GLN A 427 -30.21 -4.40 5.55
N ARG A 428 -30.90 -3.68 4.66
CA ARG A 428 -30.66 -3.78 3.20
C ARG A 428 -29.24 -3.32 2.85
N PHE A 429 -28.81 -2.18 3.37
CA PHE A 429 -27.46 -1.65 3.21
C PHE A 429 -26.39 -2.64 3.69
N LEU A 430 -26.56 -3.21 4.88
CA LEU A 430 -25.60 -4.18 5.44
C LEU A 430 -25.54 -5.49 4.65
N ARG A 431 -26.67 -5.99 4.13
CA ARG A 431 -26.69 -7.17 3.24
C ARG A 431 -26.06 -6.90 1.87
N LYS A 432 -26.28 -5.70 1.31
CA LYS A 432 -25.70 -5.28 0.01
C LYS A 432 -24.18 -5.08 0.09
N HIS A 433 -23.69 -4.58 1.22
CA HIS A 433 -22.27 -4.23 1.42
C HIS A 433 -21.56 -5.09 2.47
N GLU A 434 -21.94 -6.36 2.64
CA GLU A 434 -21.34 -7.27 3.62
C GLU A 434 -19.81 -7.40 3.46
N SER A 435 -19.29 -7.27 2.23
CA SER A 435 -17.86 -7.27 1.91
C SER A 435 -17.11 -6.00 2.36
N LEU A 436 -17.79 -4.86 2.49
CA LEU A 436 -17.20 -3.58 2.88
C LEU A 436 -17.45 -3.28 4.37
N VAL A 437 -18.67 -3.54 4.88
CA VAL A 437 -19.01 -3.39 6.29
C VAL A 437 -18.60 -4.66 7.05
N ALA A 438 -17.32 -4.68 7.43
CA ALA A 438 -16.61 -5.88 7.86
C ALA A 438 -17.16 -6.52 9.15
N ASP A 439 -17.82 -5.74 10.00
CA ASP A 439 -18.43 -6.20 11.26
C ASP A 439 -19.97 -6.26 11.21
N SER A 440 -20.56 -6.20 10.01
CA SER A 440 -22.01 -6.24 9.73
C SER A 440 -22.78 -7.32 10.51
N ARG A 441 -22.18 -8.51 10.70
CA ARG A 441 -22.76 -9.63 11.44
C ARG A 441 -22.87 -9.42 12.96
N ASN A 442 -22.14 -8.45 13.50
CA ASN A 442 -22.11 -8.10 14.93
C ASN A 442 -22.94 -6.84 15.24
N ILE A 443 -23.65 -6.29 14.26
CA ILE A 443 -24.44 -5.06 14.43
C ILE A 443 -25.81 -5.39 15.03
N THR A 444 -25.92 -5.19 16.34
CA THR A 444 -27.21 -5.14 17.04
C THR A 444 -27.83 -3.74 16.97
N CYS A 445 -29.15 -3.67 17.09
CA CYS A 445 -29.90 -2.46 17.38
C CYS A 445 -30.89 -2.71 18.51
N TYR A 446 -31.42 -1.66 19.13
CA TYR A 446 -32.50 -1.77 20.11
C TYR A 446 -33.80 -1.14 19.61
N VAL A 447 -34.91 -1.79 19.97
CA VAL A 447 -36.25 -1.19 19.99
C VAL A 447 -36.51 -0.66 21.40
N LEU A 448 -37.32 0.40 21.54
CA LEU A 448 -37.83 0.87 22.84
C LEU A 448 -39.23 0.34 23.04
N ASN A 449 -39.49 -0.28 24.19
CA ASN A 449 -40.85 -0.62 24.60
C ASN A 449 -41.51 0.66 25.12
N GLU A 450 -42.61 1.09 24.50
CA GLU A 450 -43.25 2.38 24.82
C GLU A 450 -43.92 2.40 26.20
N GLU A 451 -44.35 1.23 26.70
CA GLU A 451 -44.92 1.02 28.04
C GLU A 451 -43.86 1.10 29.15
N ASP A 452 -42.68 0.53 28.89
CA ASP A 452 -41.73 0.05 29.91
C ASP A 452 -40.40 0.85 29.89
N GLY A 453 -40.16 1.65 28.84
CA GLY A 453 -38.90 2.33 28.55
C GLY A 453 -37.69 1.42 28.26
N ARG A 454 -37.84 0.10 28.44
CA ARG A 454 -36.78 -0.91 28.27
C ARG A 454 -36.29 -0.99 26.82
N LYS A 455 -35.00 -1.29 26.67
CA LYS A 455 -34.31 -1.49 25.38
C LYS A 455 -34.21 -2.97 25.06
N GLN A 456 -34.94 -3.45 24.06
CA GLN A 456 -34.81 -4.81 23.56
C GLN A 456 -33.83 -4.85 22.39
N TYR A 457 -32.68 -5.49 22.57
CA TYR A 457 -31.64 -5.61 21.55
C TYR A 457 -31.88 -6.80 20.61
N GLN A 458 -31.67 -6.60 19.32
CA GLN A 458 -31.87 -7.57 18.24
C GLN A 458 -30.77 -7.42 17.17
N GLN A 459 -30.44 -8.48 16.42
CA GLN A 459 -29.42 -8.42 15.35
C GLN A 459 -30.00 -7.86 14.05
N VAL A 460 -29.37 -6.82 13.47
CA VAL A 460 -29.92 -6.09 12.31
C VAL A 460 -30.01 -6.97 11.06
N LEU A 461 -29.11 -7.95 10.88
CA LEU A 461 -29.15 -8.84 9.72
C LEU A 461 -30.24 -9.92 9.77
N THR A 462 -30.72 -10.32 10.96
CA THR A 462 -31.67 -11.43 11.11
C THR A 462 -33.10 -10.99 11.44
N VAL A 463 -33.28 -9.77 11.93
CA VAL A 463 -34.59 -9.25 12.35
C VAL A 463 -35.59 -9.16 11.19
N THR A 464 -36.86 -9.51 11.44
CA THR A 464 -37.94 -9.43 10.45
C THR A 464 -38.65 -8.07 10.53
N PRO A 465 -39.42 -7.67 9.49
CA PRO A 465 -40.27 -6.49 9.59
C PRO A 465 -41.25 -6.54 10.76
N ASN A 466 -41.78 -7.72 11.11
CA ASN A 466 -42.79 -7.87 12.15
C ASN A 466 -42.24 -7.59 13.56
N ASP A 467 -40.96 -7.86 13.81
CA ASP A 467 -40.30 -7.70 15.12
C ASP A 467 -40.05 -6.23 15.49
N ILE A 468 -40.12 -5.31 14.51
CA ILE A 468 -39.84 -3.87 14.65
C ILE A 468 -41.04 -3.02 14.24
N CYS A 469 -41.71 -3.38 13.14
CA CYS A 469 -42.90 -2.72 12.64
C CYS A 469 -44.15 -3.38 13.25
N ARG A 470 -44.36 -3.21 14.57
CA ARG A 470 -45.70 -3.44 15.14
C ARG A 470 -46.68 -2.56 14.35
N PRO A 471 -47.77 -3.10 13.77
CA PRO A 471 -48.85 -2.26 13.28
C PRO A 471 -49.41 -1.53 14.50
N SER A 472 -49.32 -0.21 14.53
CA SER A 472 -49.81 0.54 15.68
C SER A 472 -51.32 0.34 15.79
N GLU A 473 -51.81 -0.10 16.96
CA GLU A 473 -53.24 -0.14 17.31
C GLU A 473 -53.83 1.27 17.55
N ASN A 474 -53.28 2.26 16.83
CA ASN A 474 -53.77 3.61 16.78
C ASN A 474 -55.11 3.64 16.03
N ASN A 475 -56.17 3.98 16.78
CA ASN A 475 -57.54 4.13 16.29
C ASN A 475 -57.70 5.04 15.05
N ALA A 476 -56.67 5.81 14.68
CA ALA A 476 -56.57 6.52 13.41
C ALA A 476 -56.77 5.61 12.18
N ALA A 477 -56.19 4.40 12.16
CA ALA A 477 -56.34 3.48 11.03
C ALA A 477 -57.80 3.01 10.88
N THR A 478 -58.44 2.65 12.00
CA THR A 478 -59.86 2.31 12.08
C THR A 478 -60.72 3.50 11.65
N PHE A 479 -60.42 4.70 12.15
CA PHE A 479 -61.12 5.95 11.81
C PHE A 479 -61.10 6.26 10.31
N TYR A 480 -59.92 6.20 9.66
CA TYR A 480 -59.82 6.44 8.21
C TYR A 480 -60.56 5.37 7.39
N ASN A 481 -60.55 4.11 7.84
CA ASN A 481 -61.31 3.03 7.19
C ASN A 481 -62.83 3.26 7.33
N THR A 482 -63.32 3.58 8.54
CA THR A 482 -64.74 3.92 8.77
C THR A 482 -65.18 5.14 7.96
N LEU A 483 -64.36 6.20 7.93
CA LEU A 483 -64.63 7.41 7.15
C LEU A 483 -64.68 7.13 5.63
N SER A 484 -63.78 6.28 5.13
CA SER A 484 -63.78 5.84 3.72
C SER A 484 -65.02 5.03 3.36
N ILE A 485 -65.50 4.17 4.27
CA ILE A 485 -66.75 3.40 4.09
C ILE A 485 -67.97 4.34 4.07
N ILE A 486 -67.99 5.38 4.92
CA ILE A 486 -69.04 6.41 4.93
C ILE A 486 -69.05 7.20 3.61
N PHE A 487 -67.89 7.64 3.11
CA PHE A 487 -67.84 8.32 1.81
C PHE A 487 -68.24 7.40 0.64
N ALA A 488 -67.82 6.13 0.65
CA ALA A 488 -68.22 5.17 -0.38
C ALA A 488 -69.74 4.92 -0.41
N SER A 489 -70.39 4.82 0.76
CA SER A 489 -71.84 4.62 0.82
C SER A 489 -72.63 5.88 0.41
N LEU A 490 -72.16 7.07 0.79
CA LEU A 490 -72.72 8.35 0.33
C LEU A 490 -72.60 8.51 -1.19
N ILE A 491 -71.44 8.18 -1.77
CA ILE A 491 -71.21 8.20 -3.23
C ILE A 491 -72.15 7.20 -3.93
N LEU A 492 -72.31 5.99 -3.40
CA LEU A 492 -73.24 5.00 -3.93
C LEU A 492 -74.69 5.52 -3.91
N LEU A 493 -75.13 6.09 -2.78
CA LEU A 493 -76.47 6.69 -2.64
C LEU A 493 -76.71 7.83 -3.64
N ILE A 494 -75.71 8.68 -3.88
CA ILE A 494 -75.77 9.75 -4.89
C ILE A 494 -75.92 9.15 -6.29
N PHE A 495 -75.13 8.14 -6.66
CA PHE A 495 -75.25 7.49 -7.97
C PHE A 495 -76.58 6.74 -8.13
N THR A 496 -77.07 6.03 -7.11
CA THR A 496 -78.38 5.38 -7.13
C THR A 496 -79.51 6.41 -7.26
N LYS A 497 -79.43 7.55 -6.57
CA LYS A 497 -80.42 8.63 -6.69
C LYS A 497 -80.38 9.29 -8.07
N LEU A 498 -79.19 9.55 -8.61
CA LEU A 498 -79.00 10.07 -9.96
C LEU A 498 -79.57 9.12 -11.03
N ALA A 499 -79.32 7.82 -10.91
CA ALA A 499 -79.84 6.81 -11.81
C ALA A 499 -81.37 6.68 -11.72
N TYR A 500 -81.93 6.71 -10.52
CA TYR A 500 -83.38 6.76 -10.29
C TYR A 500 -84.01 8.01 -10.92
N ASP A 501 -83.42 9.18 -10.69
CA ASP A 501 -83.90 10.46 -11.21
C ASP A 501 -83.81 10.53 -12.74
N TYR A 502 -82.73 10.01 -13.33
CA TYR A 502 -82.57 9.87 -14.77
C TYR A 502 -83.62 8.91 -15.38
N TYR A 503 -83.86 7.75 -14.75
CA TYR A 503 -84.90 6.81 -15.17
C TYR A 503 -86.30 7.43 -15.09
N HIS A 504 -86.61 8.11 -13.98
CA HIS A 504 -87.90 8.75 -13.76
C HIS A 504 -88.13 9.89 -14.76
N TYR A 505 -87.13 10.74 -15.00
CA TYR A 505 -87.17 11.78 -16.02
C TYR A 505 -87.41 11.19 -17.42
N ARG A 506 -86.64 10.17 -17.82
CA ARG A 506 -86.78 9.51 -19.13
C ARG A 506 -88.13 8.82 -19.34
N LYS A 507 -88.79 8.37 -18.28
CA LYS A 507 -90.06 7.64 -18.35
C LYS A 507 -91.32 8.52 -18.19
N TYR A 508 -91.22 9.63 -17.46
CA TYR A 508 -92.37 10.47 -17.10
C TYR A 508 -92.24 11.95 -17.50
N GLY A 509 -91.13 12.37 -18.11
CA GLY A 509 -90.90 13.73 -18.62
C GLY A 509 -90.79 14.84 -17.58
N LYS A 510 -90.85 14.49 -16.28
CA LYS A 510 -90.81 15.44 -15.15
C LYS A 510 -89.43 15.45 -14.52
N LEU A 511 -88.85 16.65 -14.36
CA LEU A 511 -87.55 16.83 -13.72
C LEU A 511 -87.59 16.47 -12.22
N PRO A 512 -86.45 16.11 -11.61
CA PRO A 512 -86.37 15.89 -10.16
C PRO A 512 -86.76 17.13 -9.36
N TRP A 513 -87.49 16.91 -8.25
CA TRP A 513 -88.03 17.96 -7.38
C TRP A 513 -87.01 19.01 -6.92
N LEU A 514 -85.75 18.61 -6.75
CA LEU A 514 -84.67 19.52 -6.35
C LEU A 514 -84.41 20.62 -7.39
N ILE A 515 -84.48 20.28 -8.68
CA ILE A 515 -84.29 21.24 -9.79
C ILE A 515 -85.50 22.17 -9.93
N MET A 516 -86.71 21.69 -9.59
CA MET A 516 -87.92 22.52 -9.53
C MET A 516 -87.94 23.53 -8.36
N LYS A 517 -86.89 23.55 -7.51
CA LYS A 517 -86.77 24.46 -6.35
C LYS A 517 -85.43 25.21 -6.27
N MET A 518 -84.57 25.10 -7.28
CA MET A 518 -83.45 26.02 -7.44
C MET A 518 -84.00 27.33 -8.05
N PRO A 519 -83.72 28.50 -7.44
CA PRO A 519 -84.08 29.81 -8.00
C PRO A 519 -83.18 30.20 -9.19
#